data_AF-A0A8K0KMG4-F1
#
_entry.id   AF-A0A8K0KMG4-F1
#
_cell.length_a   1.000
_cell.length_b   1.000
_cell.length_c   1.000
_cell.angle_alpha   90.00
_cell.angle_beta   90.00
_cell.angle_gamma   90.00
#
_symmetry.space_group_name_H-M   'P 1'
#
loop_
_entity.id
_entity.type
_entity.pdbx_description
1 polymer ?
#
loop_
_entity_poly.entity_id
_entity_poly.type
_entity_poly.pdbx_seq_one_letter_code
_entity_poly.pdbx_strand_id
1 'polypeptide(L)'
;MRDSVSILEATIEALGYNTDEFPMSKSSIKRVCTEERNERAEAVKANFQNEVPNSMTVHWDGKLLPAVDAWISKEEYLPIVIIYVNKEKFTAIPRLDSSSGSKQAQAVRNAIVDWNLVDKVQFFVVILRLQIHAYKEIDKSIAKAVLQKISQHLWYLTDKVSVLSLFDNDVDQETKEKMVET
;
A
#
# COMPACT_ATOMS: atom_id res chain seq x y z
N MET A 1 -21.67 7.38 13.29
CA MET A 1 -21.54 8.32 12.16
C MET A 1 -22.90 9.00 12.00
N ARG A 2 -23.03 10.30 12.28
CA ARG A 2 -24.30 11.02 12.05
C ARG A 2 -24.69 10.82 10.59
N ASP A 3 -25.99 10.62 10.34
CA ASP A 3 -26.52 10.37 9.01
C ASP A 3 -26.06 11.48 8.07
N SER A 4 -25.30 11.15 7.01
CA SER A 4 -24.78 12.13 6.05
C SER A 4 -25.91 12.94 5.40
N VAL A 5 -27.10 12.34 5.34
CA VAL A 5 -28.34 12.98 4.91
C VAL A 5 -28.69 14.13 5.85
N SER A 6 -28.71 13.90 7.17
CA SER A 6 -29.07 14.92 8.16
C SER A 6 -28.08 16.11 8.21
N ILE A 7 -26.80 15.88 7.90
CA ILE A 7 -25.82 16.98 7.81
C ILE A 7 -26.14 17.87 6.59
N LEU A 8 -26.49 17.25 5.47
CA LEU A 8 -26.81 17.97 4.24
C LEU A 8 -28.16 18.69 4.36
N GLU A 9 -29.18 18.05 4.95
CA GLU A 9 -30.47 18.67 5.26
C GLU A 9 -30.30 19.91 6.15
N ALA A 10 -29.57 19.79 7.26
CA ALA A 10 -29.29 20.93 8.14
C ALA A 10 -28.52 22.06 7.43
N THR A 11 -27.68 21.72 6.44
CA THR A 11 -26.97 22.72 5.64
C THR A 11 -27.90 23.43 4.66
N ILE A 12 -28.81 22.69 4.00
CA ILE A 12 -29.82 23.23 3.08
C ILE A 12 -30.77 24.17 3.83
N GLU A 13 -31.24 23.77 5.01
CA GLU A 13 -32.08 24.59 5.90
C GLU A 13 -31.34 25.87 6.34
N ALA A 14 -30.06 25.75 6.74
CA ALA A 14 -29.25 26.90 7.13
C ALA A 14 -29.00 27.89 5.98
N LEU A 15 -29.02 27.42 4.74
CA LEU A 15 -28.95 28.24 3.53
C LEU A 15 -30.31 28.83 3.11
N GLY A 16 -31.40 28.50 3.81
CA GLY A 16 -32.74 29.02 3.57
C GLY A 16 -33.53 28.30 2.47
N TYR A 17 -33.09 27.10 2.06
CA TYR A 17 -33.78 26.29 1.06
C TYR A 17 -34.69 25.24 1.70
N ASN A 18 -35.73 24.81 0.98
CA ASN A 18 -36.61 23.73 1.40
C ASN A 18 -35.94 22.36 1.12
N THR A 19 -35.85 21.50 2.13
CA THR A 19 -35.28 20.15 2.02
C THR A 19 -36.12 19.21 1.15
N ASP A 20 -37.44 19.43 1.04
CA ASP A 20 -38.34 18.64 0.19
C ASP A 20 -38.01 18.80 -1.31
N GLU A 21 -37.37 19.90 -1.71
CA GLU A 21 -36.92 20.13 -3.10
C GLU A 21 -35.67 19.31 -3.45
N PHE A 22 -34.98 18.79 -2.44
CA PHE A 22 -33.75 18.01 -2.59
C PHE A 22 -33.90 16.63 -1.96
N PRO A 23 -34.76 15.75 -2.50
CA PRO A 23 -34.93 14.40 -1.98
C PRO A 23 -33.62 13.62 -2.07
N MET A 24 -32.92 13.49 -0.94
CA MET A 24 -31.58 12.90 -0.86
C MET A 24 -31.60 11.59 -0.10
N SER A 25 -31.11 10.54 -0.75
CA SER A 25 -30.94 9.23 -0.13
C SER A 25 -29.46 8.95 0.17
N LYS A 26 -29.21 8.10 1.17
CA LYS A 26 -27.86 7.59 1.47
C LYS A 26 -27.17 6.98 0.26
N SER A 27 -27.91 6.25 -0.58
CA SER A 27 -27.38 5.62 -1.79
C SER A 27 -26.99 6.66 -2.83
N SER A 28 -27.80 7.70 -3.04
CA SER A 28 -27.47 8.82 -3.93
C SER A 28 -26.18 9.51 -3.50
N ILE A 29 -26.05 9.85 -2.21
CA ILE A 29 -24.84 10.47 -1.64
C ILE A 29 -23.63 9.57 -1.84
N LYS A 30 -23.75 8.27 -1.51
CA LYS A 30 -22.66 7.32 -1.68
C LYS A 30 -22.20 7.23 -3.13
N ARG A 31 -23.13 7.21 -4.09
CA ARG A 31 -22.84 7.15 -5.52
C ARG A 31 -22.06 8.39 -5.96
N VAL A 32 -22.60 9.59 -5.70
CA VAL A 32 -21.96 10.86 -6.08
C VAL A 32 -20.57 10.98 -5.45
N CYS A 33 -20.42 10.67 -4.16
CA CYS A 33 -19.11 10.70 -3.52
C CYS A 33 -18.15 9.62 -4.05
N THR A 34 -18.63 8.55 -4.68
CA THR A 34 -17.77 7.54 -5.32
C THR A 34 -17.32 8.04 -6.69
N GLU A 35 -18.23 8.61 -7.48
CA GLU A 35 -17.93 9.23 -8.78
C GLU A 35 -16.88 10.34 -8.62
N GLU A 36 -17.10 11.30 -7.70
CA GLU A 36 -16.15 12.37 -7.38
C GLU A 36 -14.77 11.86 -6.95
N ARG A 37 -14.72 10.77 -6.19
CA ARG A 37 -13.44 10.18 -5.76
C ARG A 37 -12.72 9.52 -6.93
N ASN A 38 -13.46 8.86 -7.83
CA ASN A 38 -12.89 8.26 -9.04
C ASN A 38 -12.33 9.34 -9.97
N GLU A 39 -13.08 10.41 -10.22
CA GLU A 39 -12.61 11.54 -11.05
C GLU A 39 -11.33 12.17 -10.48
N ARG A 40 -11.29 12.40 -9.16
CA ARG A 40 -10.08 12.89 -8.49
C ARG A 40 -8.91 11.90 -8.58
N ALA A 41 -9.18 10.60 -8.45
CA ALA A 41 -8.14 9.58 -8.57
C ALA A 41 -7.52 9.59 -9.97
N GLU A 42 -8.34 9.67 -11.01
CA GLU A 42 -7.88 9.77 -12.40
C GLU A 42 -7.11 11.07 -12.66
N ALA A 43 -7.57 12.20 -12.12
CA ALA A 43 -6.82 13.46 -12.19
C ALA A 43 -5.45 13.36 -11.48
N VAL A 44 -5.39 12.69 -10.33
CA VAL A 44 -4.12 12.45 -9.60
C VAL A 44 -3.18 11.56 -10.41
N LYS A 45 -3.69 10.49 -11.04
CA LYS A 45 -2.90 9.62 -11.93
C LYS A 45 -2.38 10.40 -13.13
N ALA A 46 -3.22 11.17 -13.80
CA ALA A 46 -2.85 11.99 -14.95
C ALA A 46 -1.76 13.01 -14.60
N ASN A 47 -1.89 13.70 -13.47
CA ASN A 47 -0.88 14.65 -12.99
C ASN A 47 0.46 13.94 -12.70
N PHE A 48 0.40 12.74 -12.12
CA PHE A 48 1.60 11.95 -11.86
C PHE A 48 2.31 11.53 -13.16
N GLN A 49 1.59 11.24 -14.25
CA GLN A 49 2.19 10.83 -15.53
C GLN A 49 3.22 11.85 -16.08
N ASN A 50 3.04 13.14 -15.78
CA ASN A 50 3.98 14.20 -16.19
C ASN A 50 5.29 14.21 -15.38
N GLU A 51 5.27 13.65 -14.17
CA GLU A 51 6.41 13.63 -13.25
C GLU A 51 7.08 12.26 -13.17
N VAL A 52 6.69 11.29 -14.02
CA VAL A 52 7.15 9.91 -13.85
C VAL A 52 8.63 9.79 -14.20
N PRO A 53 9.48 9.34 -13.26
CA PRO A 53 10.89 9.14 -13.52
C PRO A 53 11.16 7.81 -14.22
N ASN A 54 12.36 7.73 -14.80
CA ASN A 54 12.84 6.54 -15.52
C ASN A 54 13.12 5.33 -14.62
N SER A 55 13.18 5.53 -13.31
CA SER A 55 13.43 4.48 -12.32
C SER A 55 12.60 4.73 -11.07
N MET A 56 11.88 3.71 -10.63
CA MET A 56 11.13 3.75 -9.37
C MET A 56 11.23 2.44 -8.61
N THR A 57 10.94 2.54 -7.32
CA THR A 57 10.97 1.44 -6.37
C THR A 57 9.61 1.29 -5.74
N VAL A 58 9.05 0.08 -5.75
CA VAL A 58 7.74 -0.21 -5.16
C VAL A 58 7.93 -0.81 -3.79
N HIS A 59 7.34 -0.19 -2.77
CA HIS A 59 7.34 -0.68 -1.40
C HIS A 59 5.90 -0.99 -0.96
N TRP A 60 5.74 -2.08 -0.22
CA TRP A 60 4.49 -2.38 0.44
C TRP A 60 4.75 -2.99 1.82
N ASP A 61 3.86 -2.68 2.74
CA ASP A 61 3.82 -3.27 4.08
C ASP A 61 2.37 -3.46 4.49
N GLY A 62 2.03 -4.68 4.89
CA GLY A 62 0.66 -5.10 5.15
C GLY A 62 0.29 -4.97 6.61
N LYS A 63 -0.98 -4.66 6.88
CA LYS A 63 -1.54 -4.68 8.24
C LYS A 63 -2.81 -5.50 8.29
N LEU A 64 -2.82 -6.51 9.15
CA LEU A 64 -4.02 -7.27 9.48
C LEU A 64 -4.93 -6.44 10.40
N LEU A 65 -6.14 -6.19 9.93
CA LEU A 65 -7.19 -5.50 10.69
C LEU A 65 -8.40 -6.42 10.85
N PRO A 66 -9.16 -6.30 11.95
CA PRO A 66 -10.43 -6.99 12.08
C PRO A 66 -11.39 -6.49 10.99
N ALA A 67 -12.11 -7.42 10.36
CA ALA A 67 -13.19 -7.07 9.45
C ALA A 67 -14.28 -6.26 10.18
N VAL A 68 -15.03 -5.44 9.44
CA VAL A 68 -16.09 -4.58 10.00
C VAL A 68 -17.17 -5.42 10.72
N ASP A 69 -17.37 -6.65 10.28
CA ASP A 69 -18.06 -7.75 10.95
C ASP A 69 -17.06 -8.52 11.85
N ALA A 70 -16.72 -7.90 12.97
CA ALA A 70 -15.61 -8.20 13.88
C ALA A 70 -15.51 -9.62 14.51
N TRP A 71 -16.24 -10.62 14.00
CA TRP A 71 -16.35 -11.96 14.58
C TRP A 71 -15.88 -13.11 13.68
N ILE A 72 -15.65 -12.90 12.37
CA ILE A 72 -15.49 -14.03 11.41
C ILE A 72 -14.14 -14.05 10.69
N SER A 73 -13.50 -12.91 10.39
CA SER A 73 -12.21 -12.92 9.68
C SER A 73 -11.32 -11.70 9.97
N LYS A 74 -10.00 -11.90 9.79
CA LYS A 74 -9.02 -10.82 9.69
C LYS A 74 -8.84 -10.49 8.22
N GLU A 75 -8.93 -9.22 7.86
CA GLU A 75 -8.62 -8.72 6.52
C GLU A 75 -7.24 -8.07 6.53
N GLU A 76 -6.44 -8.30 5.51
CA GLU A 76 -5.19 -7.57 5.34
C GLU A 76 -5.44 -6.32 4.49
N TYR A 77 -4.93 -5.20 4.96
CA TYR A 77 -4.84 -3.97 4.18
C TYR A 77 -3.38 -3.79 3.80
N LEU A 78 -3.10 -3.73 2.50
CA LEU A 78 -1.75 -3.69 1.97
C LEU A 78 -1.46 -2.33 1.33
N PRO A 79 -1.07 -1.30 2.10
CA PRO A 79 -0.51 -0.06 1.56
C PRO A 79 0.60 -0.31 0.55
N ILE A 80 0.44 0.22 -0.67
CA ILE A 80 1.46 0.19 -1.73
C ILE A 80 1.90 1.62 -2.02
N VAL A 81 3.20 1.84 -1.89
CA VAL A 81 3.87 3.14 -2.06
C VAL A 81 4.95 3.02 -3.10
N ILE A 82 5.02 3.99 -4.00
CA ILE A 82 6.11 4.12 -4.96
C ILE A 82 7.06 5.19 -4.46
N ILE A 83 8.34 4.87 -4.44
CA ILE A 83 9.42 5.77 -4.06
C ILE A 83 10.22 6.09 -5.31
N TYR A 84 10.48 7.37 -5.54
CA TYR A 84 11.21 7.85 -6.69
C TYR A 84 11.83 9.22 -6.43
N VAL A 85 13.08 9.45 -6.85
CA VAL A 85 13.75 10.77 -6.79
C VAL A 85 13.51 11.49 -5.44
N ASN A 86 13.65 10.76 -4.32
CA ASN A 86 13.39 11.24 -2.94
C ASN A 86 11.95 11.71 -2.64
N LYS A 87 10.98 11.38 -3.49
CA LYS A 87 9.55 11.55 -3.27
C LYS A 87 8.90 10.18 -3.05
N GLU A 88 7.75 10.20 -2.39
CA GLU A 88 6.88 9.04 -2.25
C GLU A 88 5.50 9.36 -2.80
N LYS A 89 4.86 8.35 -3.40
CA LYS A 89 3.49 8.43 -3.89
C LYS A 89 2.71 7.21 -3.46
N PHE A 90 1.60 7.48 -2.80
CA PHE A 90 0.64 6.46 -2.42
C PHE A 90 -0.12 5.95 -3.66
N THR A 91 -0.16 4.64 -3.86
CA THR A 91 -0.72 4.02 -5.08
C THR A 91 -2.10 3.42 -4.80
N ALA A 92 -2.17 2.49 -3.83
CA ALA A 92 -3.41 1.79 -3.47
C ALA A 92 -3.29 1.15 -2.08
N ILE A 93 -4.42 0.99 -1.38
CA ILE A 93 -4.57 0.13 -0.19
C ILE A 93 -5.51 -1.03 -0.57
N PRO A 94 -5.08 -2.03 -1.35
CA PRO A 94 -5.89 -3.21 -1.58
C PRO A 94 -6.23 -3.91 -0.27
N ARG A 95 -7.49 -4.31 -0.17
CA ARG A 95 -8.00 -5.18 0.89
C ARG A 95 -7.89 -6.63 0.41
N LEU A 96 -7.24 -7.46 1.20
CA LEU A 96 -7.00 -8.87 0.92
C LEU A 96 -7.75 -9.74 1.93
N ASP A 97 -8.35 -10.79 1.39
CA ASP A 97 -9.01 -11.88 2.13
C ASP A 97 -8.02 -12.83 2.81
N SER A 98 -6.77 -12.87 2.33
CA SER A 98 -5.67 -13.58 2.96
C SER A 98 -4.35 -12.84 2.81
N SER A 99 -3.46 -13.06 3.78
CA SER A 99 -2.11 -12.48 3.78
C SER A 99 -1.06 -13.36 3.12
N SER A 100 -1.46 -14.19 2.15
CA SER A 100 -0.49 -15.01 1.43
C SER A 100 0.39 -14.12 0.55
N GLY A 101 1.68 -14.44 0.45
CA GLY A 101 2.61 -13.70 -0.41
C GLY A 101 2.13 -13.62 -1.87
N SER A 102 1.44 -14.65 -2.36
CA SER A 102 0.84 -14.67 -3.70
C SER A 102 -0.25 -13.62 -3.91
N LYS A 103 -1.15 -13.44 -2.92
CA LYS A 103 -2.21 -12.43 -2.96
C LYS A 103 -1.66 -11.03 -2.84
N GLN A 104 -0.65 -10.83 -1.99
CA GLN A 104 0.07 -9.57 -1.89
C GLN A 104 0.78 -9.22 -3.20
N ALA A 105 1.54 -10.14 -3.78
CA ALA A 105 2.22 -9.94 -5.06
C ALA A 105 1.24 -9.61 -6.20
N GLN A 106 0.08 -10.29 -6.24
CA GLN A 106 -0.97 -9.98 -7.20
C GLN A 106 -1.54 -8.58 -7.00
N ALA A 107 -1.79 -8.17 -5.76
CA ALA A 107 -2.26 -6.82 -5.44
C ALA A 107 -1.25 -5.74 -5.86
N VAL A 108 0.04 -5.97 -5.60
CA VAL A 108 1.12 -5.07 -6.02
C VAL A 108 1.19 -4.97 -7.54
N ARG A 109 1.13 -6.10 -8.25
CA ARG A 109 1.10 -6.11 -9.72
C ARG A 109 -0.11 -5.34 -10.26
N ASN A 110 -1.30 -5.56 -9.70
CA ASN A 110 -2.51 -4.87 -10.12
C ASN A 110 -2.39 -3.36 -9.92
N ALA A 111 -1.83 -2.90 -8.80
CA ALA A 111 -1.60 -1.48 -8.55
C ALA A 111 -0.61 -0.86 -9.56
N ILE A 112 0.46 -1.57 -9.92
CA ILE A 112 1.45 -1.09 -10.90
C ILE A 112 0.86 -1.01 -12.31
N VAL A 113 0.03 -1.98 -12.69
CA VAL A 113 -0.68 -2.00 -13.98
C VAL A 113 -1.71 -0.86 -14.05
N ASP A 114 -2.48 -0.67 -12.99
CA ASP A 114 -3.50 0.41 -12.90
C ASP A 114 -2.89 1.81 -13.03
N TRP A 115 -1.64 1.97 -12.61
CA TRP A 115 -0.89 3.23 -12.73
C TRP A 115 -0.02 3.31 -14.00
N ASN A 116 -0.03 2.28 -14.84
CA ASN A 116 0.77 2.19 -16.07
C ASN A 116 2.28 2.35 -15.83
N LEU A 117 2.83 1.61 -14.86
CA LEU A 117 4.22 1.73 -14.41
C LEU A 117 5.09 0.49 -14.65
N VAL A 118 4.56 -0.51 -15.36
CA VAL A 118 5.18 -1.84 -15.54
C VAL A 118 6.63 -1.74 -16.02
N ASP A 119 6.89 -0.88 -17.02
CA ASP A 119 8.22 -0.76 -17.63
C ASP A 119 9.18 0.14 -16.84
N LYS A 120 8.70 0.78 -15.77
CA LYS A 120 9.44 1.81 -15.02
C LYS A 120 9.86 1.33 -13.63
N VAL A 121 9.19 0.30 -13.10
CA VAL A 121 9.53 -0.35 -11.83
C VAL A 121 10.79 -1.17 -12.02
N GLN A 122 11.87 -0.77 -11.35
CA GLN A 122 13.15 -1.50 -11.41
C GLN A 122 13.34 -2.44 -10.22
N PHE A 123 12.77 -2.07 -9.07
CA PHE A 123 12.97 -2.80 -7.83
C PHE A 123 11.65 -2.92 -7.07
N PHE A 124 11.41 -4.13 -6.57
CA PHE A 124 10.34 -4.44 -5.62
C PHE A 124 10.95 -4.57 -4.24
N VAL A 125 10.35 -3.92 -3.24
CA VAL A 125 10.88 -3.84 -1.90
C VAL A 125 9.96 -4.49 -0.88
N VAL A 126 10.22 -5.78 -0.67
CA VAL A 126 9.76 -6.59 0.48
C VAL A 126 10.99 -7.11 1.18
N ILE A 127 11.21 -6.65 2.41
CA ILE A 127 12.23 -7.14 3.36
C ILE A 127 13.60 -7.46 2.71
N LEU A 128 14.42 -6.43 2.57
CA LEU A 128 15.50 -6.36 1.58
C LEU A 128 16.93 -6.48 2.11
N ARG A 129 17.17 -7.13 3.24
CA ARG A 129 18.54 -7.14 3.77
C ARG A 129 19.52 -7.90 2.86
N LEU A 130 19.10 -9.03 2.29
CA LEU A 130 19.93 -9.89 1.44
C LEU A 130 20.06 -9.35 0.01
N GLN A 131 18.96 -8.89 -0.59
CA GLN A 131 18.99 -8.35 -1.95
C GLN A 131 19.74 -7.02 -2.07
N ILE A 132 19.73 -6.16 -1.03
CA ILE A 132 20.55 -4.92 -1.07
C ILE A 132 22.03 -5.25 -0.94
N HIS A 133 22.39 -6.32 -0.22
CA HIS A 133 23.78 -6.77 -0.17
C HIS A 133 24.28 -7.19 -1.56
N ALA A 134 23.45 -7.86 -2.36
CA ALA A 134 23.77 -8.16 -3.76
C ALA A 134 23.78 -6.90 -4.65
N TYR A 135 22.83 -5.97 -4.46
CA TYR A 135 22.77 -4.70 -5.20
C TYR A 135 23.91 -3.72 -4.87
N LYS A 136 24.56 -3.88 -3.72
CA LYS A 136 25.75 -3.10 -3.33
C LYS A 136 26.90 -3.24 -4.33
N GLU A 137 26.95 -4.34 -5.07
CA GLU A 137 27.91 -4.56 -6.14
C GLU A 137 27.60 -3.75 -7.42
N ILE A 138 26.36 -3.25 -7.56
CA ILE A 138 25.90 -2.46 -8.71
C ILE A 138 25.98 -0.96 -8.39
N ASP A 139 25.38 -0.51 -7.29
CA ASP A 139 25.43 0.88 -6.85
C ASP A 139 25.56 0.98 -5.33
N LYS A 140 26.77 1.28 -4.86
CA LYS A 140 27.08 1.44 -3.43
C LYS A 140 26.38 2.62 -2.78
N SER A 141 26.13 3.69 -3.53
CA SER A 141 25.54 4.92 -2.99
C SER A 141 24.06 4.68 -2.67
N ILE A 142 23.33 4.13 -3.65
CA ILE A 142 21.91 3.81 -3.49
C ILE A 142 21.74 2.69 -2.46
N ALA A 143 22.53 1.61 -2.55
CA ALA A 143 22.47 0.52 -1.57
C ALA A 143 22.68 1.01 -0.14
N LYS A 144 23.63 1.94 0.08
CA LYS A 144 23.91 2.51 1.40
C LYS A 144 22.75 3.38 1.92
N ALA A 145 22.18 4.23 1.07
CA ALA A 145 21.03 5.06 1.44
C ALA A 145 19.81 4.21 1.80
N VAL A 146 19.53 3.16 1.01
CA VAL A 146 18.43 2.24 1.25
C VAL A 146 18.66 1.41 2.53
N LEU A 147 19.86 0.86 2.74
CA LEU A 147 20.21 0.15 3.99
C LEU A 147 20.03 1.05 5.21
N GLN A 148 20.52 2.28 5.14
CA GLN A 148 20.38 3.24 6.24
C GLN A 148 18.92 3.54 6.55
N LYS A 149 18.08 3.68 5.51
CA LYS A 149 16.66 3.96 5.69
C LYS A 149 15.90 2.74 6.23
N ILE A 150 16.23 1.54 5.76
CA ILE A 150 15.65 0.28 6.25
C ILE A 150 16.05 0.02 7.71
N SER A 151 17.31 0.25 8.10
CA SER A 151 17.74 0.11 9.49
C SER A 151 17.01 1.06 10.46
N GLN A 152 16.52 2.21 9.97
CA GLN A 152 15.70 3.13 10.76
C GLN A 152 14.24 2.67 10.87
N HIS A 153 13.72 1.91 9.91
CA HIS A 153 12.32 1.46 9.85
C HIS A 153 12.09 0.04 10.39
N LEU A 154 13.08 -0.84 10.33
CA LEU A 154 13.02 -2.23 10.81
C LEU A 154 13.73 -2.44 12.16
N TRP A 155 13.72 -1.43 13.03
CA TRP A 155 14.40 -1.49 14.34
C TRP A 155 13.93 -2.64 15.25
N TYR A 156 12.76 -3.25 14.95
CA TYR A 156 12.18 -4.40 15.64
C TYR A 156 12.62 -5.76 15.06
N LEU A 157 13.18 -5.80 13.85
CA LEU A 157 13.69 -7.01 13.21
C LEU A 157 15.12 -7.25 13.72
N THR A 158 15.21 -7.72 14.96
CA THR A 158 16.49 -8.08 15.59
C THR A 158 16.92 -9.49 15.19
N ASP A 159 18.20 -9.79 15.38
CA ASP A 159 18.82 -11.10 15.10
C ASP A 159 18.01 -12.26 15.72
N LYS A 160 17.37 -12.00 16.87
CA LYS A 160 16.49 -12.93 17.59
C LYS A 160 15.16 -13.21 16.87
N VAL A 161 14.63 -12.27 16.11
CA VAL A 161 13.37 -12.43 15.35
C VAL A 161 13.63 -13.16 14.03
N SER A 162 14.81 -13.00 13.43
CA SER A 162 15.26 -13.81 12.28
C SER A 162 15.43 -15.30 12.61
N VAL A 163 15.55 -15.70 13.88
CA VAL A 163 15.53 -17.13 14.25
C VAL A 163 14.15 -17.75 14.02
N LEU A 164 13.06 -16.96 14.04
CA LEU A 164 11.71 -17.46 13.81
C LEU A 164 11.49 -17.96 12.38
N SER A 165 12.25 -17.45 11.39
CA SER A 165 12.18 -17.96 10.01
C SER A 165 12.77 -19.36 9.83
N LEU A 166 13.49 -19.90 10.83
CA LEU A 166 13.90 -21.31 10.82
C LEU A 166 12.70 -22.27 10.96
N PHE A 167 11.61 -21.80 11.57
CA PHE A 167 10.38 -22.58 11.77
C PHE A 167 9.33 -22.37 10.66
N ASP A 168 9.63 -21.51 9.69
CA ASP A 168 8.75 -21.26 8.55
C ASP A 168 8.93 -22.36 7.50
N ASN A 169 7.85 -23.06 7.13
CA ASN A 169 7.90 -24.17 6.17
C ASN A 169 8.10 -23.70 4.71
N ASP A 170 7.88 -22.42 4.44
CA ASP A 170 8.06 -21.82 3.10
C ASP A 170 9.52 -21.42 2.83
N VAL A 171 10.38 -21.45 3.85
CA VAL A 171 11.83 -21.24 3.71
C VAL A 171 12.51 -22.60 3.49
N ASP A 172 13.24 -22.72 2.38
CA ASP A 172 13.94 -23.95 2.03
C ASP A 172 15.08 -24.26 3.01
N GLN A 173 15.43 -25.53 3.09
CA GLN A 173 16.40 -26.04 4.06
C GLN A 173 17.80 -25.46 3.85
N GLU A 174 18.21 -25.20 2.61
CA GLU A 174 19.52 -24.63 2.29
C GLU A 174 19.63 -23.18 2.81
N THR A 175 18.55 -22.41 2.64
CA THR A 175 18.44 -21.04 3.19
C THR A 175 18.46 -21.04 4.71
N LYS A 176 17.80 -22.02 5.37
CA LYS A 176 17.83 -22.17 6.83
C LYS A 176 19.21 -22.51 7.37
N GLU A 177 19.94 -23.40 6.69
CA GLU A 177 21.30 -23.80 7.08
C GLU A 177 22.27 -22.61 6.99
N LYS A 178 22.19 -21.81 5.91
CA LYS A 178 22.97 -20.57 5.76
C LYS A 178 22.67 -19.52 6.84
N MET A 179 21.45 -19.48 7.36
CA MET A 179 21.07 -18.58 8.46
C MET A 179 21.67 -18.97 9.82
N VAL A 180 22.03 -20.25 10.00
CA VAL A 180 22.65 -20.76 11.24
C VAL A 180 24.18 -20.62 11.21
N GLU A 181 24.79 -20.58 10.03
CA GLU A 181 26.25 -20.45 9.84
C GLU A 181 26.80 -19.02 9.95
N THR A 182 25.94 -18.01 10.21
CA THR A 182 26.35 -16.60 10.36
C THR A 182 26.67 -16.24 11.82
#